data_AF-A0A3S3LDX0-F1
#
_entry.id   AF-A0A3S3LDX0-F1
#
_cell.length_a   1.000
_cell.length_b   1.000
_cell.length_c   1.000
_cell.angle_alpha   90.00
_cell.angle_beta   90.00
_cell.angle_gamma   90.00
#
_symmetry.space_group_name_H-M   'P 1'
#
loop_
_entity.id
_entity.type
_entity.pdbx_description
1 polymer ?
#
loop_
_entity_poly.entity_id
_entity_poly.type
_entity_poly.pdbx_seq_one_letter_code
_entity_poly.pdbx_strand_id
1 'polypeptide(L)'
;MGFDLRETLRLLKPQKRRGTLERRADGDLPWVDDEPTIGGPLFLDTSVYLDVLQGRTPEAVDALLRYRLCHHSAVCLSELTHAFGRLDPAHASTKSALEIIQQTIDDVPTHRLHAPEATTWGQAGIIAGLLFRLSKMPKGEGHERRFINDALIFLQARQLGASVLTGNIRDFDYLSQIIPTGRIILYRFPATAL
;
A
#
# COMPACT_ATOMS: atom_id res chain seq x y z
N MET A 1 13.32 -0.54 -19.53
CA MET A 1 12.53 -1.21 -20.59
C MET A 1 11.19 -0.49 -20.68
N GLY A 2 10.64 -0.25 -21.87
CA GLY A 2 9.39 0.52 -22.03
C GLY A 2 8.14 -0.28 -21.65
N PHE A 3 7.03 0.41 -21.41
CA PHE A 3 5.73 -0.23 -21.14
C PHE A 3 5.18 -0.91 -22.41
N ASP A 4 4.91 -2.22 -22.34
CA ASP A 4 4.21 -2.98 -23.37
C ASP A 4 2.75 -3.26 -22.96
N LEU A 5 1.82 -2.57 -23.63
CA LEU A 5 0.39 -2.73 -23.40
C LEU A 5 -0.12 -4.13 -23.81
N ARG A 6 0.35 -4.69 -24.92
CA ARG A 6 -0.12 -6.00 -25.42
C ARG A 6 0.26 -7.11 -24.45
N GLU A 7 1.50 -7.09 -23.99
CA GLU A 7 1.97 -8.03 -22.97
C GLU A 7 1.18 -7.89 -21.68
N THR A 8 1.00 -6.65 -21.20
CA THR A 8 0.25 -6.38 -19.98
C THR A 8 -1.20 -6.87 -20.06
N LEU A 9 -1.89 -6.63 -21.17
CA LEU A 9 -3.26 -7.13 -21.38
C LEU A 9 -3.33 -8.65 -21.45
N ARG A 10 -2.32 -9.31 -22.03
CA ARG A 10 -2.20 -10.77 -22.08
C ARG A 10 -1.99 -11.37 -20.69
N LEU A 11 -1.23 -10.69 -19.82
CA LEU A 11 -0.98 -11.12 -18.44
C LEU A 11 -2.20 -10.88 -17.54
N LEU A 12 -2.74 -9.66 -17.50
CA LEU A 12 -3.82 -9.28 -16.59
C LEU A 12 -5.21 -9.76 -17.03
N LYS A 13 -5.39 -9.95 -18.35
CA LYS A 13 -6.64 -10.39 -19.01
C LYS A 13 -7.88 -9.67 -18.48
N PRO A 14 -7.93 -8.32 -18.47
CA PRO A 14 -8.98 -7.57 -17.80
C PRO A 14 -10.39 -7.94 -18.28
N GLN A 15 -10.55 -8.22 -19.58
CA GLN A 15 -11.84 -8.60 -20.19
C GLN A 15 -12.38 -9.96 -19.73
N LYS A 16 -11.52 -10.83 -19.18
CA LYS A 16 -11.93 -12.12 -18.62
C LYS A 16 -12.37 -12.01 -17.16
N ARG A 17 -12.06 -10.90 -16.48
CA ARG A 17 -12.48 -10.67 -15.08
C ARG A 17 -13.88 -10.07 -15.07
N ARG A 18 -14.87 -10.87 -14.67
CA ARG A 18 -16.30 -10.52 -14.71
C ARG A 18 -17.01 -10.61 -13.35
N GLY A 19 -16.35 -11.18 -12.33
CA GLY A 19 -16.89 -11.32 -10.98
C GLY A 19 -16.91 -10.01 -10.19
N THR A 20 -17.47 -10.07 -8.99
CA THR A 20 -17.32 -9.00 -7.98
C THR A 20 -16.19 -9.40 -7.05
N LEU A 21 -15.39 -8.44 -6.59
CA LEU A 21 -14.43 -8.67 -5.52
C LEU A 21 -15.14 -8.56 -4.19
N GLU A 22 -14.95 -9.58 -3.36
CA GLU A 22 -15.44 -9.61 -1.99
C GLU A 22 -14.25 -9.90 -1.08
N ARG A 23 -14.30 -9.30 0.11
CA ARG A 23 -13.22 -9.48 1.08
C ARG A 23 -13.27 -10.94 1.55
N ARG A 24 -12.11 -11.60 1.56
CA ARG A 24 -11.99 -12.95 2.13
C ARG A 24 -12.27 -12.94 3.63
N ALA A 25 -12.60 -14.11 4.17
CA ALA A 25 -12.77 -14.31 5.60
C ALA A 25 -11.43 -14.08 6.32
N ASP A 26 -11.48 -13.69 7.60
CA ASP A 26 -10.26 -13.40 8.38
C ASP A 26 -9.29 -14.58 8.39
N GLY A 27 -9.78 -15.82 8.51
CA GLY A 27 -8.92 -17.02 8.52
C GLY A 27 -8.17 -17.28 7.21
N ASP A 28 -8.54 -16.61 6.10
CA ASP A 28 -7.90 -16.75 4.79
C ASP A 28 -6.95 -15.59 4.45
N LEU A 29 -6.78 -14.65 5.39
CA LEU A 29 -5.96 -13.45 5.21
C LEU A 29 -4.61 -13.60 5.95
N PRO A 30 -3.49 -13.13 5.35
CA PRO A 30 -2.17 -13.23 5.96
C PRO A 30 -1.99 -12.13 7.02
N TRP A 31 -2.37 -12.42 8.26
CA TRP A 31 -2.23 -11.48 9.36
C TRP A 31 -0.81 -11.41 9.90
N VAL A 32 -0.46 -10.23 10.41
CA VAL A 32 0.83 -9.98 11.06
C VAL A 32 1.10 -10.91 12.25
N ASP A 33 0.05 -11.32 12.98
CA ASP A 33 0.17 -12.21 14.15
C ASP A 33 0.59 -13.64 13.77
N ASP A 34 0.35 -14.04 12.51
CA ASP A 34 0.73 -15.34 11.97
C ASP A 34 2.10 -15.31 11.25
N GLU A 35 2.73 -14.13 11.17
CA GLU A 35 3.98 -13.93 10.46
C GLU A 35 5.19 -14.05 11.41
N PRO A 36 6.26 -14.78 11.01
CA PRO A 36 7.45 -14.89 11.83
C PRO A 36 8.15 -13.54 11.95
N THR A 37 8.69 -13.19 13.12
CA THR A 37 9.36 -11.89 13.30
C THR A 37 10.52 -11.67 12.31
N ILE A 38 11.30 -12.72 12.04
CA ILE A 38 12.35 -12.73 11.01
C ILE A 38 11.76 -13.30 9.72
N GLY A 39 12.03 -12.66 8.60
CA GLY A 39 11.52 -13.10 7.31
C GLY A 39 12.02 -12.27 6.13
N GLY A 40 11.35 -12.42 4.99
CA GLY A 40 11.65 -11.65 3.78
C GLY A 40 11.44 -10.13 3.97
N PRO A 41 11.90 -9.31 3.00
CA PRO A 41 11.78 -7.86 3.10
C PRO A 41 10.32 -7.41 3.09
N LEU A 42 10.07 -6.28 3.73
CA LEU A 42 8.80 -5.57 3.74
C LEU A 42 8.83 -4.41 2.75
N PHE A 43 7.67 -4.10 2.19
CA PHE A 43 7.44 -2.89 1.42
C PHE A 43 6.31 -2.13 2.12
N LEU A 44 6.60 -0.93 2.61
CA LEU A 44 5.68 -0.23 3.51
C LEU A 44 4.64 0.58 2.74
N ASP A 45 3.36 0.30 3.00
CA ASP A 45 2.25 1.16 2.61
C ASP A 45 2.19 2.43 3.46
N THR A 46 1.57 3.51 2.95
CA THR A 46 1.46 4.80 3.65
C THR A 46 0.72 4.67 4.98
N SER A 47 -0.28 3.77 5.06
CA SER A 47 -0.99 3.49 6.32
C SER A 47 -0.03 3.18 7.47
N VAL A 48 1.03 2.40 7.20
CA VAL A 48 2.05 2.04 8.21
C VAL A 48 2.72 3.28 8.79
N TYR A 49 3.15 4.21 7.95
CA TYR A 49 3.80 5.44 8.43
C TYR A 49 2.84 6.25 9.29
N LEU A 50 1.61 6.46 8.81
CA LEU A 50 0.62 7.26 9.54
C LEU A 50 0.27 6.62 10.88
N ASP A 51 0.16 5.30 10.94
CA ASP A 51 -0.17 4.58 12.18
C ASP A 51 1.00 4.54 13.16
N VAL A 52 2.24 4.42 12.68
CA VAL A 52 3.45 4.59 13.52
C VAL A 52 3.50 6.01 14.09
N LEU A 53 3.30 7.04 13.25
CA LEU A 53 3.33 8.43 13.67
C LEU A 53 2.25 8.78 14.69
N GLN A 54 1.13 8.05 14.66
CA GLN A 54 0.04 8.20 15.62
C GLN A 54 0.19 7.31 16.86
N GLY A 55 1.23 6.46 16.91
CA GLY A 55 1.48 5.53 18.02
C GLY A 55 0.40 4.44 18.14
N ARG A 56 -0.16 4.00 17.01
CA ARG A 56 -1.28 3.04 16.98
C ARG A 56 -0.91 1.68 16.38
N THR A 57 0.34 1.46 15.98
CA THR A 57 0.76 0.16 15.44
C THR A 57 0.67 -0.94 16.51
N PRO A 58 0.16 -2.13 16.16
CA PRO A 58 0.25 -3.31 17.03
C PRO A 58 1.71 -3.72 17.29
N GLU A 59 1.97 -4.36 18.42
CA GLU A 59 3.33 -4.84 18.78
C GLU A 59 3.94 -5.76 17.71
N ALA A 60 3.12 -6.61 17.07
CA ALA A 60 3.57 -7.48 15.99
C ALA A 60 4.09 -6.68 14.77
N VAL A 61 3.46 -5.54 14.46
CA VAL A 61 3.92 -4.62 13.41
C VAL A 61 5.27 -4.02 13.79
N ASP A 62 5.41 -3.52 15.01
CA ASP A 62 6.66 -2.94 15.50
C ASP A 62 7.80 -3.95 15.46
N ALA A 63 7.52 -5.21 15.80
CA ALA A 63 8.47 -6.30 15.70
C ALA A 63 8.92 -6.53 14.24
N LEU A 64 8.00 -6.59 13.28
CA LEU A 64 8.39 -6.75 11.87
C LEU A 64 9.23 -5.56 11.37
N LEU A 65 8.85 -4.32 11.71
CA LEU A 65 9.58 -3.11 11.32
C LEU A 65 11.00 -3.08 11.89
N ARG A 66 11.20 -3.62 13.09
CA ARG A 66 12.50 -3.69 13.75
C ARG A 66 13.42 -4.75 13.15
N TYR A 67 12.89 -5.92 12.79
CA TYR A 67 13.71 -7.10 12.48
C TYR A 67 13.79 -7.46 10.99
N ARG A 68 12.92 -6.91 10.14
CA ARG A 68 12.94 -7.15 8.69
C ARG A 68 13.48 -5.94 7.91
N LEU A 69 14.07 -6.22 6.76
CA LEU A 69 14.50 -5.17 5.83
C LEU A 69 13.28 -4.44 5.27
N CYS A 70 13.20 -3.12 5.47
CA CYS A 70 12.12 -2.29 4.95
C CYS A 70 12.53 -1.55 3.67
N HIS A 71 11.70 -1.68 2.64
CA HIS A 71 11.74 -0.89 1.41
C HIS A 71 10.58 0.11 1.39
N HIS A 72 10.81 1.23 0.71
CA HIS A 72 9.94 2.40 0.73
C HIS A 72 9.55 2.76 -0.71
N SER A 73 8.31 3.23 -0.90
CA SER A 73 7.84 3.72 -2.19
C SER A 73 7.95 5.24 -2.27
N ALA A 74 8.37 5.75 -3.43
CA ALA A 74 8.21 7.16 -3.77
C ALA A 74 6.73 7.61 -3.80
N VAL A 75 5.78 6.67 -3.95
CA VAL A 75 4.34 6.94 -3.80
C VAL A 75 4.03 7.31 -2.35
N CYS A 76 4.50 6.52 -1.38
CA CYS A 76 4.33 6.83 0.05
C CYS A 76 5.00 8.16 0.41
N LEU A 77 6.20 8.43 -0.14
CA LEU A 77 6.85 9.74 0.00
C LEU A 77 5.96 10.87 -0.53
N SER A 78 5.35 10.72 -1.71
CA SER A 78 4.42 11.71 -2.26
C SER A 78 3.19 11.92 -1.37
N GLU A 79 2.67 10.87 -0.75
CA GLU A 79 1.52 10.97 0.15
C GLU A 79 1.87 11.61 1.49
N LEU A 80 3.04 11.30 2.07
CA LEU A 80 3.54 11.97 3.26
C LEU A 80 3.80 13.45 2.99
N THR A 81 4.46 13.77 1.88
CA THR A 81 4.76 15.16 1.50
C THR A 81 3.51 15.96 1.13
N HIS A 82 2.41 15.31 0.74
CA HIS A 82 1.13 15.97 0.52
C HIS A 82 0.66 16.77 1.75
N ALA A 83 0.99 16.31 2.97
CA ALA A 83 0.64 16.99 4.20
C ALA A 83 1.17 18.43 4.26
N PHE A 84 2.37 18.69 3.73
CA PHE A 84 2.98 20.03 3.70
C PHE A 84 2.20 21.02 2.82
N GLY A 85 1.50 20.53 1.80
CA GLY A 85 0.63 21.36 0.96
C GLY A 85 -0.83 21.40 1.43
N ARG A 86 -1.26 20.43 2.25
CA ARG A 86 -2.67 20.22 2.57
C ARG A 86 -3.09 20.74 3.95
N LEU A 87 -2.21 20.67 4.95
CA LEU A 87 -2.54 21.06 6.33
C LEU A 87 -2.69 22.57 6.46
N ASP A 88 -3.62 23.00 7.32
CA ASP A 88 -3.86 24.42 7.58
C ASP A 88 -2.73 24.99 8.45
N PRO A 89 -1.92 25.95 7.96
CA PRO A 89 -0.83 26.53 8.74
C PRO A 89 -1.32 27.29 9.99
N ALA A 90 -2.60 27.69 10.07
CA ALA A 90 -3.17 28.36 11.24
C ALA A 90 -3.57 27.38 12.36
N HIS A 91 -3.67 26.08 12.08
CA HIS A 91 -4.02 25.08 13.08
C HIS A 91 -2.83 24.80 14.01
N ALA A 92 -3.07 24.84 15.33
CA ALA A 92 -2.02 24.80 16.35
C ALA A 92 -1.10 23.56 16.29
N SER A 93 -1.62 22.43 15.80
CA SER A 93 -0.84 21.18 15.68
C SER A 93 -0.11 21.01 14.34
N THR A 94 -0.31 21.90 13.36
CA THR A 94 0.25 21.69 12.02
C THR A 94 1.76 21.69 12.02
N LYS A 95 2.38 22.62 12.75
CA LYS A 95 3.85 22.72 12.82
C LYS A 95 4.48 21.44 13.35
N SER A 96 4.01 20.94 14.49
CA SER A 96 4.55 19.72 15.10
C SER A 96 4.28 18.48 14.24
N ALA A 97 3.12 18.39 13.59
CA ALA A 97 2.83 17.30 12.67
C ALA A 97 3.79 17.28 11.48
N LEU A 98 4.07 18.45 10.87
CA LEU A 98 5.00 18.56 9.74
C LEU A 98 6.46 18.26 10.15
N GLU A 99 6.89 18.67 11.34
CA GLU A 99 8.23 18.34 11.88
C GLU A 99 8.41 16.82 12.05
N ILE A 100 7.40 16.13 12.56
CA ILE A 100 7.42 14.67 12.73
C ILE A 100 7.45 13.94 11.38
N ILE A 101 6.66 14.42 10.39
CA ILE A 101 6.68 13.86 9.03
C ILE A 101 8.05 14.09 8.37
N GLN A 102 8.64 15.28 8.55
CA GLN A 102 9.97 15.59 8.02
C GLN A 102 11.02 14.61 8.57
N GLN A 103 11.06 14.40 9.87
CA GLN A 103 12.00 13.44 10.50
C GLN A 103 11.82 12.03 9.95
N THR A 104 10.57 11.60 9.78
CA THR A 104 10.26 10.28 9.19
C THR A 104 10.80 10.14 7.77
N ILE A 105 10.71 11.20 6.96
CA ILE A 105 11.24 11.21 5.59
C ILE A 105 12.77 11.19 5.60
N ASP A 106 13.40 11.98 6.48
CA ASP A 106 14.86 12.06 6.59
C ASP A 106 15.49 10.73 7.03
N ASP A 107 14.76 9.91 7.79
CA ASP A 107 15.18 8.57 8.20
C ASP A 107 15.10 7.51 7.08
N VAL A 108 14.45 7.80 5.94
CA VAL A 108 14.33 6.85 4.83
C VAL A 108 15.65 6.76 4.04
N PRO A 109 16.33 5.60 4.00
CA PRO A 109 17.58 5.48 3.26
C PRO A 109 17.34 5.56 1.75
N THR A 110 18.06 6.42 1.03
CA THR A 110 17.90 6.64 -0.43
C THR A 110 17.97 5.34 -1.24
N HIS A 111 18.87 4.42 -0.87
CA HIS A 111 19.04 3.13 -1.57
C HIS A 111 17.88 2.13 -1.33
N ARG A 112 16.93 2.46 -0.44
CA ARG A 112 15.73 1.68 -0.16
C ARG A 112 14.44 2.39 -0.59
N LEU A 113 14.55 3.60 -1.15
CA LEU A 113 13.44 4.36 -1.70
C LEU A 113 13.32 4.08 -3.20
N HIS A 114 12.18 3.53 -3.62
CA HIS A 114 11.96 3.06 -4.98
C HIS A 114 10.91 3.88 -5.70
N ALA A 115 11.26 4.43 -6.86
CA ALA A 115 10.30 5.07 -7.76
C ALA A 115 9.68 4.04 -8.72
N PRO A 116 8.36 4.08 -8.97
CA PRO A 116 7.74 3.20 -9.95
C PRO A 116 8.18 3.56 -11.37
N GLU A 117 8.61 2.55 -12.13
CA GLU A 117 8.95 2.70 -13.54
C GLU A 117 7.69 2.83 -14.42
N ALA A 118 7.86 3.28 -15.67
CA ALA A 118 6.75 3.43 -16.63
C ALA A 118 5.92 2.15 -16.80
N THR A 119 6.56 0.98 -16.76
CA THR A 119 5.88 -0.32 -16.81
C THR A 119 4.97 -0.52 -15.61
N THR A 120 5.44 -0.19 -14.40
CA THR A 120 4.68 -0.27 -13.15
C THR A 120 3.48 0.68 -13.20
N TRP A 121 3.66 1.91 -13.69
CA TRP A 121 2.56 2.87 -13.92
C TRP A 121 1.50 2.34 -14.87
N GLY A 122 1.90 1.81 -16.03
CA GLY A 122 0.96 1.28 -17.01
C GLY A 122 0.16 0.07 -16.49
N GLN A 123 0.81 -0.82 -15.74
CA GLN A 123 0.14 -1.95 -15.07
C GLN A 123 -0.81 -1.47 -13.97
N ALA A 124 -0.37 -0.55 -13.10
CA ALA A 124 -1.17 -0.01 -12.02
C ALA A 124 -2.46 0.66 -12.54
N GLY A 125 -2.40 1.39 -13.66
CA GLY A 125 -3.59 1.99 -14.27
C GLY A 125 -4.66 0.96 -14.67
N ILE A 126 -4.24 -0.17 -15.26
CA ILE A 126 -5.16 -1.25 -15.63
C ILE A 126 -5.72 -1.94 -14.38
N ILE A 127 -4.89 -2.19 -13.37
CA ILE A 127 -5.29 -2.82 -12.12
C ILE A 127 -6.26 -1.93 -11.34
N ALA A 128 -5.99 -0.64 -11.22
CA ALA A 128 -6.86 0.32 -10.55
C ALA A 128 -8.25 0.37 -11.21
N GLY A 129 -8.31 0.38 -12.54
CA GLY A 129 -9.57 0.29 -13.28
C GLY A 129 -10.29 -1.05 -13.09
N LEU A 130 -9.55 -2.15 -12.91
CA LEU A 130 -10.12 -3.44 -12.53
C LEU A 130 -10.70 -3.40 -11.12
N LEU A 131 -9.97 -2.89 -10.11
CA LEU A 131 -10.49 -2.77 -8.75
C LEU A 131 -11.75 -1.91 -8.74
N PHE A 132 -11.73 -0.75 -9.38
CA PHE A 132 -12.90 0.13 -9.49
C PHE A 132 -14.12 -0.61 -10.03
N ARG A 133 -13.97 -1.33 -11.15
CA ARG A 133 -15.05 -2.06 -11.81
C ARG A 133 -15.54 -3.26 -11.00
N LEU A 134 -14.62 -4.07 -10.47
CA LEU A 134 -14.95 -5.34 -9.80
C LEU A 134 -15.41 -5.11 -8.36
N SER A 135 -15.03 -4.01 -7.72
CA SER A 135 -15.50 -3.60 -6.39
C SER A 135 -16.81 -2.79 -6.44
N LYS A 136 -17.41 -2.61 -7.62
CA LYS A 136 -18.66 -1.85 -7.85
C LYS A 136 -18.63 -0.44 -7.24
N MET A 137 -17.51 0.27 -7.36
CA MET A 137 -17.40 1.63 -6.85
C MET A 137 -18.33 2.60 -7.61
N PRO A 138 -18.90 3.61 -6.94
CA PRO A 138 -19.71 4.64 -7.59
C PRO A 138 -18.94 5.37 -8.69
N LYS A 139 -19.60 5.62 -9.82
CA LYS A 139 -19.06 6.41 -10.94
C LYS A 139 -19.37 7.89 -10.73
N GLY A 140 -18.44 8.76 -11.10
CA GLY A 140 -18.61 10.22 -11.06
C GLY A 140 -18.31 10.87 -9.72
N GLU A 141 -17.85 10.10 -8.72
CA GLU A 141 -17.54 10.58 -7.36
C GLU A 141 -16.02 10.74 -7.10
N GLY A 142 -15.21 10.72 -8.17
CA GLY A 142 -13.75 10.86 -8.07
C GLY A 142 -13.02 9.58 -7.63
N HIS A 143 -13.72 8.45 -7.56
CA HIS A 143 -13.16 7.16 -7.16
C HIS A 143 -12.43 6.41 -8.29
N GLU A 144 -12.52 6.88 -9.54
CA GLU A 144 -12.00 6.20 -10.73
C GLU A 144 -10.49 5.98 -10.69
N ARG A 145 -9.77 6.84 -9.96
CA ARG A 145 -8.30 6.78 -9.82
C ARG A 145 -7.85 6.47 -8.40
N ARG A 146 -8.78 6.19 -7.47
CA ARG A 146 -8.49 5.97 -6.05
C ARG A 146 -7.43 4.89 -5.82
N PHE A 147 -7.47 3.81 -6.60
CA PHE A 147 -6.62 2.63 -6.39
C PHE A 147 -5.26 2.69 -7.08
N ILE A 148 -4.90 3.81 -7.74
CA ILE A 148 -3.63 3.89 -8.48
C ILE A 148 -2.45 3.74 -7.52
N ASN A 149 -2.46 4.44 -6.39
CA ASN A 149 -1.35 4.43 -5.44
C ASN A 149 -1.18 3.05 -4.78
N ASP A 150 -2.26 2.45 -4.30
CA ASP A 150 -2.23 1.07 -3.75
C ASP A 150 -1.71 0.06 -4.79
N ALA A 151 -2.14 0.16 -6.05
CA ALA A 151 -1.68 -0.72 -7.11
C ALA A 151 -0.19 -0.54 -7.44
N LEU A 152 0.33 0.70 -7.40
CA LEU A 152 1.76 0.98 -7.56
C LEU A 152 2.57 0.34 -6.43
N ILE A 153 2.18 0.58 -5.17
CA ILE A 153 2.85 0.04 -3.99
C ILE A 153 2.90 -1.49 -4.06
N PHE A 154 1.77 -2.13 -4.38
CA PHE A 154 1.67 -3.57 -4.52
C PHE A 154 2.57 -4.14 -5.62
N LEU A 155 2.62 -3.51 -6.79
CA LEU A 155 3.46 -3.96 -7.89
C LEU A 155 4.95 -3.78 -7.62
N GLN A 156 5.34 -2.68 -6.96
CA GLN A 156 6.73 -2.46 -6.56
C GLN A 156 7.19 -3.52 -5.55
N ALA A 157 6.36 -3.81 -4.54
CA ALA A 157 6.64 -4.88 -3.58
C ALA A 157 6.85 -6.22 -4.27
N ARG A 158 5.96 -6.57 -5.21
CA ARG A 158 6.07 -7.79 -6.02
C ARG A 158 7.37 -7.81 -6.84
N GLN A 159 7.76 -6.71 -7.48
CA GLN A 159 8.98 -6.61 -8.27
C GLN A 159 10.25 -6.83 -7.42
N LEU A 160 10.25 -6.34 -6.19
CA LEU A 160 11.36 -6.47 -5.25
C LEU A 160 11.36 -7.80 -4.47
N GLY A 161 10.36 -8.66 -4.66
CA GLY A 161 10.22 -9.85 -3.84
C GLY A 161 10.00 -9.53 -2.36
N ALA A 162 9.29 -8.44 -2.06
CA ALA A 162 8.87 -8.04 -0.72
C ALA A 162 7.39 -8.32 -0.48
N SER A 163 6.98 -8.36 0.79
CA SER A 163 5.57 -8.38 1.20
C SER A 163 5.12 -6.96 1.52
N VAL A 164 3.95 -6.55 1.03
CA VAL A 164 3.37 -5.25 1.45
C VAL A 164 2.88 -5.35 2.88
N LEU A 165 3.35 -4.50 3.78
CA LEU A 165 2.77 -4.34 5.11
C LEU A 165 1.75 -3.20 5.08
N THR A 166 0.50 -3.45 5.50
CA THR A 166 -0.58 -2.45 5.37
C THR A 166 -1.74 -2.68 6.35
N GLY A 167 -2.35 -1.58 6.80
CA GLY A 167 -3.62 -1.56 7.51
C GLY A 167 -4.83 -1.46 6.57
N ASN A 168 -4.63 -1.23 5.26
CA ASN A 168 -5.67 -1.18 4.24
C ASN A 168 -6.04 -2.61 3.78
N ILE A 169 -6.70 -3.33 4.67
CA ILE A 169 -7.08 -4.74 4.51
C ILE A 169 -7.84 -4.99 3.21
N ARG A 170 -8.89 -4.19 2.94
CA ARG A 170 -9.82 -4.46 1.85
C ARG A 170 -9.14 -4.31 0.49
N ASP A 171 -8.46 -3.20 0.26
CA ASP A 171 -7.96 -2.88 -1.07
C ASP A 171 -6.75 -3.77 -1.41
N PHE A 172 -5.91 -4.12 -0.44
CA PHE A 172 -4.79 -5.05 -0.63
C PHE A 172 -5.21 -6.53 -0.71
N ASP A 173 -6.28 -6.94 -0.02
CA ASP A 173 -6.90 -8.24 -0.28
C ASP A 173 -7.34 -8.33 -1.75
N TYR A 174 -8.04 -7.32 -2.24
CA TYR A 174 -8.50 -7.25 -3.64
C TYR A 174 -7.35 -7.28 -4.65
N LEU A 175 -6.26 -6.57 -4.38
CA LEU A 175 -5.05 -6.61 -5.19
C LEU A 175 -4.46 -8.03 -5.24
N SER A 176 -4.38 -8.72 -4.10
CA SER A 176 -3.86 -10.09 -4.03
C SER A 176 -4.75 -11.11 -4.74
N GLN A 177 -6.07 -10.91 -4.78
CA GLN A 177 -6.99 -11.73 -5.59
C GLN A 177 -6.79 -11.50 -7.10
N ILE A 178 -6.44 -10.27 -7.52
CA ILE A 178 -6.14 -9.97 -8.92
C ILE A 178 -4.76 -10.51 -9.31
N ILE A 179 -3.76 -10.35 -8.45
CA ILE A 179 -2.37 -10.75 -8.68
C ILE A 179 -1.91 -11.67 -7.55
N PRO A 180 -2.21 -12.99 -7.64
CA PRO A 180 -1.91 -13.95 -6.56
C PRO A 180 -0.42 -14.16 -6.27
N THR A 181 0.46 -13.62 -7.13
CA THR A 181 1.92 -13.72 -6.94
C THR A 181 2.49 -12.57 -6.11
N GLY A 182 1.71 -11.53 -5.81
CA GLY A 182 2.11 -10.52 -4.84
C GLY A 182 1.82 -11.00 -3.42
N ARG A 183 2.66 -10.60 -2.47
CA ARG A 183 2.52 -10.94 -1.05
C ARG A 183 2.12 -9.71 -0.25
N ILE A 184 1.24 -9.92 0.72
CA ILE A 184 0.76 -8.90 1.64
C ILE A 184 0.84 -9.46 3.06
N ILE A 185 1.01 -8.57 4.03
CA ILE A 185 0.90 -8.82 5.47
C ILE A 185 -0.03 -7.74 6.00
N LEU A 186 -1.14 -8.18 6.57
CA LEU A 186 -2.21 -7.31 7.01
C LEU A 186 -2.16 -7.14 8.53
N TYR A 187 -2.44 -5.93 9.00
CA TYR A 187 -2.68 -5.69 10.42
C TYR A 187 -3.97 -4.91 10.62
N ARG A 188 -4.44 -4.94 11.85
CA ARG A 188 -5.60 -4.19 12.32
C ARG A 188 -5.32 -3.69 13.73
N PHE A 189 -5.99 -2.62 14.12
CA PHE A 189 -5.95 -2.18 15.51
C PHE A 189 -6.68 -3.20 16.40
N PRO A 190 -6.20 -3.43 17.62
CA PRO A 190 -7.01 -4.11 18.62
C PRO A 190 -8.32 -3.34 18.79
N ALA A 191 -9.44 -4.06 18.86
CA ALA A 191 -10.71 -3.43 19.19
C ALA A 191 -10.53 -2.72 20.54
N THR A 192 -10.75 -1.40 20.57
CA THR A 192 -10.78 -0.66 21.83
C THR A 192 -11.83 -1.33 22.71
N ALA A 193 -11.41 -1.90 23.84
CA ALA A 193 -12.35 -2.29 24.88
C ALA A 193 -13.06 -1.01 25.33
N LEU A 194 -14.30 -0.82 24.88
CA LEU A 194 -15.21 0.22 25.37
C LEU A 194 -15.67 -0.14 26.78
#